data_AF-A0A353RGF2-F1
#
_entry.id   AF-A0A353RGF2-F1
#
_cell.length_a   1.000
_cell.length_b   1.000
_cell.length_c   1.000
_cell.angle_alpha   90.00
_cell.angle_beta   90.00
_cell.angle_gamma   90.00
#
_symmetry.space_group_name_H-M   'P 1'
#
loop_
_entity.id
_entity.type
_entity.pdbx_description
1 polymer ?
#
loop_
_entity_poly.entity_id
_entity_poly.type
_entity_poly.pdbx_seq_one_letter_code
_entity_poly.pdbx_strand_id
1 'polypeptide(L)' 'MSDPYKVLGVSPDATDAEVKAAYRKLAKKYHPDNYADSPLADLAGEKMKEINEAYDQV' A
#
# COMPACT_ATOMS: atom_id res chain seq x y z
N MET A 1 -15.33 -7.79 -1.32
CA MET A 1 -14.31 -7.64 -2.37
C MET A 1 -13.70 -6.27 -2.18
N SER A 2 -12.50 -6.18 -1.63
CA SER A 2 -11.79 -4.91 -1.52
C SER A 2 -11.15 -4.63 -2.88
N ASP A 3 -11.49 -3.49 -3.49
CA ASP A 3 -10.89 -3.09 -4.76
C ASP A 3 -9.38 -2.86 -4.56
N PRO A 4 -8.48 -3.61 -5.22
CA PRO A 4 -7.05 -3.45 -5.02
C PRO A 4 -6.57 -2.05 -5.46
N TYR A 5 -7.21 -1.49 -6.49
CA TYR A 5 -7.01 -0.10 -6.91
C TYR A 5 -7.32 0.93 -5.80
N LYS A 6 -8.39 0.72 -5.00
CA LYS A 6 -8.69 1.60 -3.86
C LYS A 6 -7.66 1.47 -2.74
N VAL A 7 -7.19 0.25 -2.48
CA VAL A 7 -6.15 -0.01 -1.46
C VAL A 7 -4.86 0.70 -1.83
N LEU A 8 -4.49 0.64 -3.12
CA LEU A 8 -3.34 1.34 -3.68
C LEU A 8 -3.58 2.84 -3.91
N GLY A 9 -4.82 3.31 -3.77
CA GLY A 9 -5.20 4.71 -4.00
C GLY A 9 -5.03 5.16 -5.45
N VAL A 10 -5.18 4.24 -6.40
CA VAL A 10 -5.05 4.47 -7.84
C VAL A 10 -6.40 4.25 -8.54
N SER A 11 -6.52 4.75 -9.77
CA SER A 11 -7.69 4.50 -10.60
C SER A 11 -7.72 3.03 -11.06
N PRO A 12 -8.91 2.42 -11.28
CA PRO A 12 -9.01 1.11 -11.94
C PRO A 12 -8.44 1.11 -13.36
N ASP A 13 -8.35 2.28 -14.01
CA ASP A 13 -7.68 2.47 -15.31
C ASP A 13 -6.19 2.85 -15.17
N ALA A 14 -5.62 2.77 -13.97
CA ALA A 14 -4.22 3.14 -13.75
C ALA A 14 -3.27 2.17 -14.47
N THR A 15 -2.21 2.74 -15.06
CA THR A 15 -1.17 1.93 -15.70
C THR A 15 -0.27 1.27 -14.66
N ASP A 16 0.38 0.15 -15.02
CA ASP A 16 1.43 -0.49 -14.19
C ASP A 16 2.44 0.49 -13.59
N ALA A 17 2.82 1.52 -14.35
CA ALA A 17 3.74 2.55 -13.91
C ALA A 17 3.17 3.37 -12.73
N GLU A 18 1.88 3.75 -12.82
CA GLU A 18 1.18 4.48 -11.76
C GLU A 18 0.96 3.60 -10.54
N VAL A 19 0.54 2.35 -10.74
CA VAL A 19 0.36 1.34 -9.70
C VAL A 19 1.67 1.15 -8.92
N LYS A 20 2.79 0.95 -9.62
CA LYS A 20 4.12 0.77 -9.02
C LYS A 20 4.61 2.04 -8.32
N ALA A 21 4.31 3.22 -8.85
CA ALA A 21 4.63 4.50 -8.22
C ALA A 21 3.83 4.71 -6.92
N ALA A 22 2.54 4.39 -6.93
CA ALA A 22 1.65 4.46 -5.77
C ALA A 22 2.08 3.46 -4.69
N TYR A 23 2.34 2.20 -5.07
CA TYR A 23 2.89 1.18 -4.19
C TYR A 23 4.16 1.67 -3.49
N ARG A 24 5.14 2.20 -4.23
CA ARG A 24 6.38 2.73 -3.64
C ARG A 24 6.13 3.89 -2.68
N LYS A 25 5.18 4.77 -2.99
CA LYS A 25 4.77 5.88 -2.12
C LYS A 25 4.16 5.37 -0.81
N LEU A 26 3.26 4.40 -0.92
CA LEU A 26 2.58 3.81 0.22
C LEU A 26 3.53 2.96 1.07
N ALA A 27 4.41 2.17 0.45
CA ALA A 27 5.42 1.39 1.15
C ALA A 27 6.39 2.27 1.95
N LYS A 28 6.80 3.42 1.41
CA LYS A 28 7.55 4.43 2.18
C LYS A 28 6.72 5.06 3.29
N LYS A 29 5.43 5.30 3.05
CA LYS A 29 4.53 5.90 4.02
C LYS A 29 4.32 4.99 5.21
N TYR A 30 4.02 3.71 4.96
CA TYR A 30 3.76 2.65 5.94
C TYR A 30 5.01 1.86 6.34
N HIS A 31 6.22 2.36 6.03
CA HIS A 31 7.45 1.64 6.34
C HIS A 31 7.62 1.47 7.86
N PRO A 32 7.94 0.28 8.36
CA PRO A 32 8.03 0.00 9.79
C PRO A 32 9.02 0.92 10.53
N ASP A 33 10.13 1.35 9.91
CA ASP A 33 11.02 2.38 10.49
C ASP A 33 10.28 3.65 10.93
N ASN A 34 9.30 4.12 10.15
CA ASN A 34 8.58 5.36 10.48
C ASN A 34 7.64 5.18 11.68
N TYR A 35 7.32 3.93 12.05
CA TYR A 35 6.40 3.58 13.12
C TYR A 35 7.05 2.75 14.22
N ALA A 36 8.38 2.61 14.21
CA ALA A 36 9.10 1.74 15.15
C ALA A 36 8.81 2.07 16.62
N ASP A 37 8.49 3.33 16.94
CA ASP A 37 8.16 3.82 18.28
C ASP A 37 6.67 4.21 18.42
N SER A 38 5.83 3.80 17.46
CA SER A 38 4.42 4.19 17.41
C SER A 38 3.50 2.99 17.62
N PRO A 39 2.39 3.13 18.36
CA PRO A 39 1.36 2.08 18.45
C PRO A 39 0.71 1.76 17.09
N LEU A 40 1.03 2.54 16.06
CA LEU A 40 0.62 2.31 14.68
C LEU A 40 1.54 1.32 13.94
N ALA A 41 2.58 0.76 14.57
CA ALA A 41 3.46 -0.24 13.96
C ALA A 41 2.69 -1.45 13.41
N ASP A 42 1.79 -2.02 14.23
CA ASP A 42 0.93 -3.13 13.81
C ASP A 42 0.02 -2.72 12.64
N LEU A 43 -0.60 -1.55 12.73
CA LEU A 43 -1.49 -1.03 11.68
C LEU A 43 -0.73 -0.74 10.38
N ALA A 44 0.51 -0.27 10.47
CA ALA A 44 1.39 -0.08 9.33
C ALA A 44 1.76 -1.41 8.67
N GLY A 45 2.02 -2.45 9.46
CA GLY A 45 2.23 -3.81 8.98
C GLY A 45 1.01 -4.37 8.25
N GLU A 46 -0.18 -4.22 8.82
CA GLU A 46 -1.44 -4.63 8.17
C GLU A 46 -1.66 -3.86 6.87
N LYS A 47 -1.51 -2.53 6.88
CA LYS A 47 -1.61 -1.68 5.68
C LYS A 47 -0.63 -2.12 4.61
N MET A 48 0.64 -2.35 4.97
CA MET A 48 1.67 -2.80 4.04
C MET A 48 1.31 -4.15 3.41
N LYS A 49 0.70 -5.05 4.18
CA LYS A 49 0.23 -6.34 3.68
C LYS A 49 -0.93 -6.19 2.69
N GLU A 50 -1.94 -5.37 3.03
CA GLU A 50 -3.04 -5.03 2.12
C GLU A 50 -2.51 -4.43 0.80
N ILE A 51 -1.53 -3.53 0.88
CA ILE A 51 -0.91 -2.88 -0.28
C ILE A 51 -0.17 -3.89 -1.17
N ASN A 52 0.54 -4.85 -0.58
CA ASN A 52 1.20 -5.92 -1.32
C ASN A 52 0.20 -6.85 -2.00
N GLU A 53 -0.84 -7.30 -1.29
CA GLU A 53 -1.89 -8.14 -1.86
C GLU A 53 -2.63 -7.41 -2.99
N ALA A 54 -2.91 -6.12 -2.81
CA ALA A 54 -3.53 -5.31 -3.84
C ALA A 54 -2.62 -5.16 -5.07
N TYR A 55 -1.31 -4.98 -4.86
CA TYR A 55 -0.35 -4.91 -5.96
C TYR A 55 -0.20 -6.23 -6.72
N ASP A 56 -0.34 -7.36 -6.04
CA ASP A 56 -0.30 -8.70 -6.66
C ASP A 56 -1.58 -9.02 -7.45
N GLN A 57 -2.71 -8.38 -7.11
CA GLN A 57 -3.99 -8.55 -7.78
C GLN A 57 -4.25 -7.57 -8.94
N VAL A 58 -3.43 -6.53 -9.10
CA VAL A 58 -3.48 -5.56 -10.21
C VAL A 58 -2.53 -6.00 -11.29
#